data_AF-A0A1W1Y022-F1
#
_entry.id   AF-A0A1W1Y022-F1
#
_cell.length_a   1.000
_cell.length_b   1.000
_cell.length_c   1.000
_cell.angle_alpha   90.00
_cell.angle_beta   90.00
_cell.angle_gamma   90.00
#
_symmetry.space_group_name_H-M   'P 1'
#
loop_
_entity.id
_entity.type
_entity.pdbx_description
1 polymer ?
#
loop_
_entity_poly.entity_id
_entity_poly.type
_entity_poly.pdbx_seq_one_letter_code
_entity_poly.pdbx_strand_id
1 'polypeptide(L)'
;MWLNKPAVLLAALLCGSALAAGVQCPPTLQDGGKPHALASASLFEGPPDQLADLMPDSDNAIRWALPDYQQSAKARGTALYLVCRYAKTRQTTTLQVPAAAKSCAVTGGRRKTVAGCV
;
A
#
# COMPACT_ATOMS: atom_id res chain seq x y z
N MET A 1 -44.62 -27.04 37.27
CA MET A 1 -44.43 -27.48 35.87
C MET A 1 -43.82 -26.30 35.13
N TRP A 2 -42.49 -26.20 35.08
CA TRP A 2 -41.63 -26.25 33.88
C TRP A 2 -40.86 -24.91 33.81
N LEU A 3 -39.59 -24.80 34.20
CA LEU A 3 -38.33 -25.22 33.57
C LEU A 3 -37.94 -24.39 32.32
N ASN A 4 -36.96 -23.48 32.47
CA ASN A 4 -35.73 -23.30 31.65
C ASN A 4 -35.22 -21.85 31.73
N LYS A 5 -34.11 -21.59 32.43
CA LYS A 5 -32.67 -21.72 32.07
C LYS A 5 -32.14 -20.55 31.23
N PRO A 6 -30.95 -20.01 31.57
CA PRO A 6 -30.53 -18.65 31.23
C PRO A 6 -29.78 -18.60 29.90
N ALA A 7 -30.05 -17.56 29.10
CA ALA A 7 -29.27 -17.27 27.90
C ALA A 7 -27.97 -16.56 28.30
N VAL A 8 -26.88 -17.33 28.35
CA VAL A 8 -25.51 -16.81 28.51
C VAL A 8 -25.12 -16.09 27.22
N LEU A 9 -24.98 -14.76 27.29
CA LEU A 9 -24.42 -13.93 26.22
C LEU A 9 -22.90 -14.15 26.19
N LEU A 10 -22.39 -14.92 25.22
CA LEU A 10 -20.96 -14.96 24.92
C LEU A 10 -20.54 -13.66 24.22
N ALA A 11 -19.79 -12.82 24.93
CA ALA A 11 -19.06 -11.70 24.32
C ALA A 11 -17.89 -12.25 23.50
N ALA A 12 -17.97 -12.11 22.17
CA ALA A 12 -16.86 -12.44 21.28
C ALA A 12 -15.72 -11.44 21.48
N LEU A 13 -14.58 -11.89 22.01
CA LEU A 13 -13.33 -11.15 21.96
C LEU A 13 -12.88 -11.04 20.49
N LEU A 14 -13.04 -9.85 19.91
CA LEU A 14 -12.34 -9.47 18.68
C LEU A 14 -10.89 -9.17 19.05
N CYS A 15 -10.02 -10.17 19.00
CA CYS A 15 -8.57 -9.95 18.96
C CYS A 15 -8.22 -9.28 17.63
N GLY A 16 -8.15 -7.94 17.63
CA GLY A 16 -7.57 -7.18 16.53
C GLY A 16 -6.07 -7.44 16.46
N SER A 17 -5.63 -8.26 15.51
CA SER A 17 -4.24 -8.30 15.13
C SER A 17 -3.89 -6.93 14.54
N ALA A 18 -3.04 -6.17 15.24
CA ALA A 18 -2.38 -5.00 14.67
C ALA A 18 -1.46 -5.51 13.55
N LEU A 19 -2.02 -5.64 12.35
CA LEU A 19 -1.25 -5.85 11.13
C LEU A 19 -0.23 -4.71 11.06
N ALA A 20 1.06 -5.06 10.97
CA ALA A 20 2.12 -4.11 10.70
C ALA A 20 1.63 -3.18 9.58
N ALA A 21 1.62 -1.87 9.85
CA ALA A 21 0.96 -0.88 9.02
C ALA A 21 1.67 -0.75 7.68
N GLY A 22 1.35 -1.67 6.76
CA GLY A 22 1.73 -1.62 5.36
C GLY A 22 0.61 -0.99 4.52
N VAL A 23 0.96 -0.58 3.32
CA VAL A 23 0.00 -0.08 2.31
C VAL A 23 0.15 -0.89 1.04
N GLN A 24 -0.95 -1.13 0.35
CA GLN A 24 -0.95 -1.88 -0.90
C GLN A 24 -1.78 -1.16 -1.95
N CYS A 25 -1.24 -1.09 -3.17
CA CYS A 25 -1.96 -0.59 -4.32
C CYS A 25 -3.24 -1.43 -4.55
N PRO A 26 -4.40 -0.79 -4.76
CA PRO A 26 -5.59 -1.50 -5.21
C PRO A 26 -5.26 -2.29 -6.48
N PRO A 27 -5.68 -3.57 -6.59
CA PRO A 27 -5.36 -4.40 -7.75
C PRO A 27 -6.04 -3.91 -9.03
N THR A 28 -7.14 -3.16 -8.88
CA THR A 28 -7.89 -2.54 -9.97
C THR A 28 -8.35 -1.13 -9.57
N LEU A 29 -8.52 -0.27 -10.56
CA LEU A 29 -9.12 1.05 -10.44
C LEU A 29 -10.32 1.15 -11.37
N GLN A 30 -11.41 1.78 -10.91
CA GLN A 30 -12.57 2.07 -11.75
C GLN A 30 -12.41 3.45 -12.38
N ASP A 31 -12.53 3.52 -13.71
CA ASP A 31 -12.51 4.77 -14.48
C ASP A 31 -13.52 4.67 -15.61
N GLY A 32 -14.47 5.62 -15.69
CA GLY A 32 -15.56 5.58 -16.67
C GLY A 32 -16.39 4.28 -16.65
N GLY A 33 -16.55 3.65 -15.49
CA GLY A 33 -17.28 2.38 -15.32
C GLY A 33 -16.54 1.13 -15.82
N LYS A 34 -15.25 1.24 -16.16
CA LYS A 34 -14.42 0.12 -16.60
C LYS A 34 -13.32 -0.17 -15.56
N PRO A 35 -13.03 -1.46 -15.27
CA PRO A 35 -11.92 -1.82 -14.41
C PRO A 35 -10.59 -1.78 -15.17
N HIS A 36 -9.60 -1.12 -14.56
CA HIS A 36 -8.23 -1.05 -15.05
C HIS A 36 -7.31 -1.77 -14.07
N ALA A 37 -6.55 -2.77 -14.54
CA ALA A 37 -5.65 -3.54 -13.70
C ALA A 37 -4.39 -2.73 -13.34
N LEU A 38 -3.87 -2.95 -12.14
CA LEU A 38 -2.57 -2.39 -11.72
C LEU A 38 -1.49 -2.83 -12.70
N ALA A 39 -0.74 -1.87 -13.23
CA ALA A 39 0.33 -2.10 -14.18
C ALA A 39 1.71 -1.96 -13.53
N SER A 40 1.90 -0.91 -12.73
CA SER A 40 3.16 -0.62 -12.03
C SER A 40 2.93 0.31 -10.83
N ALA A 41 3.98 0.57 -10.06
CA ALA A 41 4.00 1.64 -9.08
C ALA A 41 5.38 2.28 -9.02
N SER A 42 5.42 3.52 -8.56
CA SER A 42 6.65 4.28 -8.27
C SER A 42 6.60 4.83 -6.85
N LEU A 43 7.78 4.96 -6.24
CA LEU A 43 7.94 5.56 -4.92
C LEU A 43 8.43 7.00 -5.10
N PHE A 44 7.85 7.94 -4.36
CA PHE A 44 8.20 9.36 -4.41
C PHE A 44 8.58 9.85 -3.02
N GLU A 45 9.55 10.76 -2.95
CA GLU A 45 9.81 11.57 -1.76
C GLU A 45 9.03 12.89 -1.86
N GLY A 46 7.92 12.98 -1.13
CA GLY A 46 6.95 14.07 -1.17
C GLY A 46 5.77 13.85 -2.13
N PRO A 47 4.82 14.79 -2.14
CA PRO A 47 3.65 14.72 -3.01
C PRO A 47 4.07 14.59 -4.49
N PRO A 48 3.38 13.76 -5.29
CA PRO A 48 3.79 13.44 -6.66
C PRO A 48 3.69 14.62 -7.64
N ASP A 49 2.94 15.68 -7.30
CA ASP A 49 2.89 16.95 -8.03
C ASP A 49 4.08 17.86 -7.74
N GLN A 50 4.87 17.56 -6.70
CA GLN A 50 5.93 18.44 -6.23
C GLN A 50 7.35 17.89 -6.40
N LEU A 51 7.60 16.56 -6.47
CA LEU A 51 8.98 16.02 -6.41
C LEU A 51 9.21 14.64 -7.08
N ALA A 52 10.45 14.14 -6.93
CA ALA A 52 11.14 13.13 -7.73
C ALA A 52 10.72 11.66 -7.49
N ASP A 53 10.66 10.90 -8.59
CA ASP A 53 10.51 9.44 -8.60
C ASP A 53 11.83 8.81 -8.13
N LEU A 54 11.75 7.96 -7.10
CA LEU A 54 12.89 7.25 -6.53
C LEU A 54 13.17 5.99 -7.36
N MET A 55 14.39 5.89 -7.87
CA MET A 55 14.85 4.69 -8.56
C MET A 55 14.84 3.49 -7.59
N PRO A 56 14.41 2.29 -8.03
CA PRO A 56 14.54 1.08 -7.24
C PRO A 56 16.00 0.80 -6.88
N ASP A 57 16.22 0.17 -5.72
CA ASP A 57 17.57 -0.17 -5.22
C ASP A 57 18.15 -1.43 -5.88
N SER A 58 17.39 -2.10 -6.76
CA SER A 58 17.81 -3.32 -7.44
C SER A 58 17.52 -3.27 -8.93
N ASP A 59 18.49 -3.69 -9.73
CA ASP A 59 18.36 -3.77 -11.19
C ASP A 59 17.38 -4.88 -11.65
N ASN A 60 17.21 -5.91 -10.82
CA ASN A 60 16.45 -7.12 -11.17
C ASN A 60 15.05 -7.15 -10.56
N ALA A 61 14.76 -6.21 -9.64
CA ALA A 61 13.48 -6.14 -8.95
C ALA A 61 13.14 -4.70 -8.61
N ILE A 62 11.89 -4.31 -8.82
CA ILE A 62 11.39 -3.01 -8.38
C ILE A 62 11.19 -3.10 -6.86
N ARG A 63 12.22 -2.76 -6.09
CA ARG A 63 12.24 -2.80 -4.62
C ARG A 63 12.99 -1.58 -4.07
N TRP A 64 12.50 -1.05 -2.96
CA TRP A 64 13.10 0.03 -2.20
C TRP A 64 13.24 -0.38 -0.72
N ALA A 65 14.41 -0.16 -0.13
CA ALA A 65 14.65 -0.22 1.30
C ALA A 65 14.43 1.18 1.89
N LEU A 66 13.43 1.32 2.75
CA LEU A 66 12.91 2.63 3.16
C LEU A 66 13.66 3.38 4.28
N PRO A 67 14.55 2.80 5.12
CA PRO A 67 15.11 3.53 6.26
C PRO A 67 15.73 4.89 5.89
N ASP A 68 16.59 4.92 4.88
CA ASP A 68 17.29 6.14 4.47
C ASP A 68 16.34 7.13 3.78
N TYR A 69 15.44 6.65 2.93
CA TYR A 69 14.41 7.47 2.28
C TYR A 69 13.45 8.10 3.31
N GLN A 70 13.03 7.35 4.34
CA GLN A 70 12.19 7.84 5.43
C GLN A 70 12.93 8.88 6.28
N GLN A 71 14.23 8.67 6.52
CA GLN A 71 15.06 9.64 7.23
C GLN A 71 15.22 10.94 6.42
N SER A 72 15.50 10.85 5.12
CA SER A 72 15.58 12.00 4.21
C SER A 72 14.26 12.76 4.18
N ALA A 73 13.15 12.05 3.93
CA ALA A 73 11.82 12.64 3.90
C ALA A 73 11.51 13.40 5.20
N LYS A 74 11.77 12.77 6.36
CA LYS A 74 11.60 13.40 7.68
C LYS A 74 12.48 14.64 7.85
N ALA A 75 13.76 14.58 7.46
CA ALA A 75 14.69 15.70 7.57
C ALA A 75 14.26 16.90 6.72
N ARG A 76 13.56 16.65 5.61
CA ARG A 76 12.98 17.66 4.73
C ARG A 76 11.55 18.06 5.09
N GLY A 77 10.98 17.50 6.16
CA GLY A 77 9.60 17.78 6.59
C GLY A 77 8.52 17.22 5.64
N THR A 78 8.84 16.15 4.90
CA THR A 78 7.95 15.49 3.94
C THR A 78 7.73 14.00 4.28
N ALA A 79 7.01 13.27 3.43
CA ALA A 79 6.71 11.86 3.56
C ALA A 79 6.94 11.11 2.24
N LEU A 80 6.99 9.77 2.30
CA LEU A 80 7.05 8.94 1.09
C LEU A 80 5.65 8.62 0.57
N TYR A 81 5.51 8.53 -0.75
CA TYR A 81 4.26 8.22 -1.43
C TYR A 81 4.44 7.13 -2.47
N LEU A 82 3.55 6.14 -2.47
CA LEU A 82 3.47 5.10 -3.48
C LEU A 82 2.39 5.46 -4.49
N VAL A 83 2.78 5.72 -5.74
CA VAL A 83 1.88 6.05 -6.84
C VAL A 83 1.61 4.81 -7.67
N CYS A 84 0.38 4.31 -7.62
CA CYS A 84 -0.12 3.15 -8.35
C CYS A 84 -0.62 3.57 -9.73
N ARG A 85 -0.06 2.97 -10.79
CA ARG A 85 -0.44 3.25 -12.19
C ARG A 85 -1.18 2.06 -12.81
N TYR A 86 -2.25 2.34 -13.54
CA TYR A 86 -3.16 1.33 -14.05
C TYR A 86 -3.11 1.25 -15.58
N ALA A 87 -3.31 0.04 -16.12
CA ALA A 87 -3.27 -0.19 -17.55
C ALA A 87 -4.45 0.51 -18.26
N LYS A 88 -4.17 1.14 -19.41
CA LYS A 88 -5.18 1.75 -20.30
C LYS A 88 -5.97 2.91 -19.67
N THR A 89 -5.43 3.58 -18.65
CA THR A 89 -5.95 4.85 -18.11
C THR A 89 -4.79 5.74 -17.66
N ARG A 90 -5.04 7.04 -17.52
CA ARG A 90 -4.12 8.00 -16.89
C ARG A 90 -4.40 8.20 -15.40
N GLN A 91 -5.52 7.66 -14.90
CA GLN A 91 -5.86 7.74 -13.49
C GLN A 91 -4.87 6.95 -12.64
N THR A 92 -4.58 7.47 -11.45
CA THR A 92 -3.63 6.88 -10.50
C THR A 92 -4.21 6.89 -9.10
N THR A 93 -3.72 5.98 -8.25
CA THR A 93 -3.97 6.01 -6.81
C THR A 93 -2.68 6.39 -6.11
N THR A 94 -2.72 7.40 -5.24
CA THR A 94 -1.57 7.80 -4.43
C THR A 94 -1.80 7.36 -2.99
N LEU A 95 -0.87 6.59 -2.44
CA LEU A 95 -0.90 6.11 -1.06
C LEU A 95 0.26 6.72 -0.30
N GLN A 96 0.01 7.33 0.85
CA GLN A 96 1.09 7.73 1.75
C GLN A 96 1.70 6.48 2.38
N VAL A 97 3.02 6.35 2.31
CA VAL A 97 3.75 5.21 2.88
C VAL A 97 3.89 5.42 4.39
N PRO A 98 3.47 4.46 5.22
CA PRO A 98 3.61 4.56 6.67
C PRO A 98 5.07 4.70 7.09
N ALA A 99 5.36 5.56 8.06
CA ALA A 99 6.73 5.78 8.56
C ALA A 99 7.37 4.51 9.17
N ALA A 100 6.55 3.52 9.55
CA ALA A 100 7.00 2.24 10.07
C ALA A 100 7.44 1.26 8.98
N ALA A 101 7.02 1.46 7.73
CA ALA A 101 7.33 0.58 6.62
C ALA A 101 8.85 0.52 6.39
N LYS A 102 9.36 -0.68 6.16
CA LYS A 102 10.78 -0.98 5.96
C LYS A 102 11.14 -1.17 4.50
N SER A 103 10.19 -1.59 3.68
CA SER A 103 10.42 -1.80 2.26
C SER A 103 9.18 -1.50 1.43
N CYS A 104 9.37 -1.10 0.17
CA CYS A 104 8.35 -1.15 -0.86
C CYS A 104 8.80 -2.09 -1.96
N ALA A 105 7.87 -2.74 -2.64
CA ALA A 105 8.18 -3.54 -3.82
C ALA A 105 7.01 -3.57 -4.81
N VAL A 106 7.35 -3.72 -6.09
CA VAL A 106 6.43 -4.13 -7.15
C VAL A 106 6.84 -5.53 -7.59
N THR A 107 5.93 -6.48 -7.43
CA THR A 107 6.10 -7.85 -7.91
C THR A 107 5.17 -8.08 -9.09
N GLY A 108 5.76 -8.45 -10.22
CA GLY A 108 5.06 -8.75 -11.46
C GLY A 108 5.26 -10.20 -11.87
N GLY A 109 4.20 -10.80 -12.41
CA GLY A 109 4.26 -12.10 -13.10
C GLY A 109 3.35 -12.10 -14.32
N ARG A 110 3.32 -13.20 -15.09
CA ARG A 110 2.54 -13.29 -16.34
C ARG A 110 1.03 -13.02 -16.20
N ARG A 111 0.48 -12.97 -14.98
CA ARG A 111 -0.96 -12.86 -14.72
C ARG A 111 -1.39 -11.66 -13.88
N LYS A 112 -0.51 -11.11 -13.03
CA LYS A 112 -0.90 -10.05 -12.07
C LYS A 112 0.31 -9.28 -11.57
N THR A 113 0.14 -7.97 -11.41
CA THR A 113 1.07 -7.09 -10.70
C THR A 113 0.52 -6.80 -9.31
N VAL A 114 1.41 -6.80 -8.31
CA VAL A 114 1.13 -6.39 -6.93
C VAL A 114 2.19 -5.36 -6.53
N ALA A 115 1.77 -4.27 -5.91
CA ALA A 115 2.68 -3.25 -5.40
C ALA A 115 2.26 -2.84 -4.00
N GLY A 116 3.22 -2.71 -3.09
CA GLY A 116 2.94 -2.32 -1.71
C GLY A 116 4.20 -2.12 -0.88
N CYS A 117 3.99 -1.64 0.34
CA CYS A 117 5.03 -1.37 1.32
C CYS A 117 4.69 -2.04 2.64
N VAL A 118 5.70 -2.58 3.32
CA VAL A 118 5.61 -3.30 4.59
C VAL A 118 6.74 -2.89 5.52
#